data_AF-A0A1S9ADI2-F1
#
_entry.id   AF-A0A1S9ADI2-F1
#
_cell.length_a   1.000
_cell.length_b   1.000
_cell.length_c   1.000
_cell.angle_alpha   90.00
_cell.angle_beta   90.00
_cell.angle_gamma   90.00
#
_symmetry.space_group_name_H-M   'P 1'
#
loop_
_entity.id
_entity.type
_entity.pdbx_description
1 polymer ?
#
loop_
_entity_poly.entity_id
_entity_poly.type
_entity_poly.pdbx_seq_one_letter_code
_entity_poly.pdbx_strand_id
1 'polypeptide(L)' 'MIQQNYILHSFDCLNTATAARLHDMGLCEGCPIKVVQKYPFHGPVIIENDHQRIGLRYTVFTMLTGAE' A
#
# COMPACT_ATOMS: atom_id res chain seq x y z
N MET A 1 5.23 -9.06 15.38
CA MET A 1 4.41 -8.27 14.44
C MET A 1 5.27 -7.11 13.96
N ILE A 2 5.50 -6.99 12.65
CA ILE A 2 6.16 -5.83 12.08
C ILE A 2 5.13 -4.70 12.06
N GLN A 3 5.44 -3.56 12.68
CA GLN A 3 4.61 -2.36 12.63
C GLN A 3 5.48 -1.25 12.08
N GLN A 4 5.60 -1.21 10.75
CA GLN A 4 6.41 -0.23 10.04
C GLN A 4 5.50 0.72 9.30
N ASN A 5 5.73 2.02 9.49
CA ASN A 5 4.96 3.07 8.83
C ASN A 5 5.65 3.48 7.52
N TYR A 6 4.85 3.74 6.50
CA TYR A 6 5.31 4.23 5.20
C TYR A 6 4.44 5.41 4.77
N ILE A 7 5.02 6.27 3.93
CA ILE A 7 4.28 7.30 3.20
C ILE A 7 4.07 6.78 1.78
N LEU A 8 2.84 6.86 1.28
CA LEU A 8 2.58 6.55 -0.13
C LEU A 8 3.14 7.69 -1.00
N HIS A 9 3.91 7.34 -2.01
CA HIS A 9 4.52 8.29 -2.95
C HIS A 9 3.64 8.47 -4.18
N SER A 10 4.15 8.18 -5.38
CA SER A 10 3.44 8.45 -6.63
C SER A 10 2.53 7.29 -7.03
N PHE A 11 1.30 7.60 -7.47
CA PHE A 11 0.36 6.64 -8.03
C PHE A 11 0.46 6.53 -9.56
N ASP A 12 1.26 7.41 -10.20
CA ASP A 12 1.46 7.45 -11.66
C ASP A 12 2.14 6.17 -12.19
N CYS A 13 2.85 5.46 -11.32
CA CYS A 13 3.47 4.17 -11.64
C CYS A 13 2.47 3.00 -11.68
N LEU A 14 1.22 3.22 -11.27
CA LEU A 14 0.16 2.21 -11.28
C LEU A 14 -0.70 2.30 -12.54
N ASN A 15 -1.33 1.18 -12.91
CA ASN A 15 -2.37 1.25 -13.92
C ASN A 15 -3.59 2.03 -13.40
N THR A 16 -4.32 2.67 -14.33
CA THR A 16 -5.43 3.57 -14.02
C THR A 16 -6.50 2.94 -13.14
N ALA A 17 -6.83 1.66 -13.37
CA ALA A 17 -7.85 0.96 -12.60
C ALA A 17 -7.41 0.73 -11.14
N THR A 18 -6.14 0.42 -10.92
CA THR A 18 -5.57 0.22 -9.57
C THR A 18 -5.50 1.55 -8.83
N ALA A 19 -5.00 2.60 -9.48
CA ALA A 19 -4.92 3.94 -8.89
C ALA A 19 -6.31 4.45 -8.49
N ALA A 20 -7.30 4.36 -9.41
CA ALA A 20 -8.69 4.73 -9.11
C ALA A 20 -9.26 3.93 -7.93
N ARG A 21 -9.02 2.61 -7.91
CA ARG A 21 -9.53 1.77 -6.82
C ARG A 21 -8.92 2.11 -5.46
N LEU A 22 -7.64 2.47 -5.42
CA LEU A 22 -6.98 2.90 -4.20
C LEU A 22 -7.50 4.26 -3.73
N HIS A 23 -7.76 5.20 -4.66
CA HIS A 23 -8.43 6.47 -4.33
C HIS A 23 -9.85 6.26 -3.80
N ASP A 24 -10.63 5.34 -4.39
CA ASP A 24 -11.97 4.97 -3.88
C ASP A 24 -11.91 4.39 -2.46
N MET A 25 -10.77 3.78 -2.09
CA MET A 25 -10.51 3.27 -0.74
C MET A 25 -9.96 4.35 0.22
N GLY A 26 -9.82 5.59 -0.24
CA GLY A 26 -9.30 6.71 0.56
C GLY A 26 -7.77 6.81 0.60
N LEU A 27 -7.05 6.03 -0.20
CA LEU A 27 -5.60 6.12 -0.29
C LEU A 27 -5.17 7.19 -1.29
N CYS A 28 -4.15 7.95 -0.91
CA CYS A 28 -3.67 9.11 -1.65
C CYS A 28 -2.15 9.22 -1.58
N GLU A 29 -1.55 10.02 -2.47
CA GLU A 29 -0.15 10.42 -2.31
C GLU A 29 0.04 11.23 -1.03
N GLY A 30 1.12 10.95 -0.30
CA GLY A 30 1.38 11.54 1.01
C GLY A 30 0.60 10.90 2.16
N CYS A 31 -0.37 10.01 1.88
CA CYS A 31 -1.12 9.32 2.92
C CYS A 31 -0.18 8.40 3.76
N PRO A 32 -0.17 8.52 5.09
CA PRO A 32 0.56 7.58 5.95
C PRO A 32 -0.18 6.25 6.04
N ILE A 33 0.56 5.16 5.94
CA ILE A 33 0.04 3.81 6.11
C ILE A 33 0.88 3.03 7.11
N LYS A 34 0.26 2.05 7.77
CA LYS A 34 0.94 1.12 8.66
C LYS A 34 0.95 -0.27 8.03
N VAL A 35 2.11 -0.89 7.87
CA VAL A 35 2.18 -2.30 7.50
C VAL A 35 1.82 -3.15 8.72
N VAL A 36 0.79 -3.98 8.57
CA VAL A 36 0.32 -4.92 9.60
C VAL A 36 0.96 -6.30 9.39
N GLN A 37 1.08 -6.73 8.13
CA GLN A 37 1.60 -8.05 7.80
C GLN A 37 2.18 -8.06 6.39
N LYS A 38 3.35 -8.67 6.22
CA LYS A 38 3.93 -9.05 4.93
C LYS A 38 3.87 -10.57 4.81
N TYR A 39 3.31 -11.08 3.72
CA TYR A 39 3.34 -12.52 3.44
C TYR A 39 4.65 -12.89 2.71
N PRO A 40 5.19 -14.09 2.91
CA PRO A 40 6.43 -14.53 2.27
C PRO A 40 6.27 -14.66 0.75
N PHE A 41 7.41 -14.84 0.05
CA PHE A 41 7.47 -15.09 -1.40
C PHE A 41 6.81 -14.00 -2.27
N HIS A 42 7.05 -12.73 -1.94
CA HIS A 42 6.39 -11.58 -2.59
C HIS A 42 4.86 -11.68 -2.56
N GLY A 43 4.33 -12.31 -1.52
CA GLY A 43 2.90 -12.38 -1.24
C GLY A 43 2.32 -11.00 -0.88
N PRO A 44 1.00 -10.91 -0.70
CA PRO A 44 0.34 -9.64 -0.42
C PRO A 44 0.90 -8.96 0.84
N VAL A 45 0.78 -7.64 0.87
CA VAL A 45 1.10 -6.82 2.04
C VAL A 45 -0.21 -6.26 2.59
N ILE A 46 -0.49 -6.54 3.85
CA ILE A 46 -1.64 -5.99 4.56
C ILE A 46 -1.21 -4.68 5.18
N ILE A 47 -1.86 -3.60 4.76
CA ILE A 47 -1.68 -2.26 5.30
C ILE A 47 -2.92 -1.85 6.08
N GLU A 48 -2.75 -0.88 6.98
CA GLU A 48 -3.80 -0.22 7.73
C GLU A 48 -3.71 1.29 7.51
N ASN A 49 -4.85 1.91 7.19
CA ASN A 49 -5.04 3.34 7.07
C ASN A 49 -6.43 3.65 7.64
N ASP A 50 -6.53 4.61 8.57
CA ASP A 50 -7.77 4.98 9.26
C ASP A 50 -8.63 3.78 9.74
N HIS A 51 -7.99 2.85 10.45
CA HIS A 51 -8.58 1.60 10.96
C HIS A 51 -9.12 0.62 9.90
N GLN A 52 -9.00 0.95 8.61
CA GLN A 52 -9.30 0.06 7.50
C GLN A 52 -8.06 -0.76 7.15
N ARG A 53 -8.24 -2.07 6.94
CA ARG A 53 -7.19 -2.96 6.45
C ARG A 53 -7.36 -3.26 4.97
N ILE A 54 -6.29 -3.05 4.22
CA ILE A 54 -6.28 -3.23 2.77
C ILE A 54 -5.15 -4.20 2.41
N GLY A 55 -5.49 -5.19 1.58
CA GLY A 55 -4.49 -6.10 1.00
C GLY A 55 -3.96 -5.53 -0.30
N LEU A 56 -2.68 -5.18 -0.34
CA LEU A 56 -1.98 -4.77 -1.55
C LEU A 56 -1.20 -5.93 -2.15
N ARG A 57 -1.15 -6.00 -3.48
CA ARG A 57 -0.14 -6.82 -4.16
C ARG A 57 1.24 -6.31 -3.79
N TYR A 58 2.21 -7.19 -3.58
CA TYR A 58 3.58 -6.80 -3.23
C TYR A 58 4.15 -5.75 -4.20
N THR A 59 3.97 -5.95 -5.50
CA THR A 59 4.45 -5.01 -6.53
C THR A 59 3.82 -3.62 -6.43
N VAL A 60 2.54 -3.54 -6.09
CA VAL A 60 1.86 -2.25 -5.87
C VAL A 60 2.41 -1.59 -4.60
N PHE A 61 2.62 -2.37 -3.53
CA PHE A 61 3.20 -1.86 -2.30
C PHE A 61 4.61 -1.30 -2.51
N THR A 62 5.50 -2.02 -3.20
CA THR A 62 6.87 -1.56 -3.45
C THR A 62 6.91 -0.34 -4.37
N MET A 63 6.06 -0.30 -5.40
CA MET A 63 5.91 0.88 -6.28
C MET A 63 5.46 2.12 -5.50
N LEU A 64 4.52 1.97 -4.57
CA LEU A 64 3.96 3.09 -3.80
C LEU A 64 4.87 3.55 -2.66
N THR A 65 5.70 2.68 -2.09
CA THR A 65 6.47 2.98 -0.87
C THR A 65 7.99 3.06 -1.09
N GLY A 66 8.49 2.63 -2.25
CA GLY A 66 9.93 2.50 -2.51
C GLY A 66 10.61 1.42 -1.67
N ALA A 67 9.84 0.59 -0.97
CA ALA A 67 10.36 -0.47 -0.11
C ALA A 67 10.83 -1.67 -0.93
N GLU A 68 11.87 -2.35 -0.42
CA GLU A 68 12.34 -3.67 -0.87
C GLU A 68 11.75 -4.79 0.00
#